data_AF-A0A6B3GZ51-F1
#
_entry.id   AF-A0A6B3GZ51-F1
#
_cell.length_a   1.000
_cell.length_b   1.000
_cell.length_c   1.000
_cell.angle_alpha   90.00
_cell.angle_beta   90.00
_cell.angle_gamma   90.00
#
_symmetry.space_group_name_H-M   'P 1'
#
loop_
_entity.id
_entity.type
_entity.pdbx_description
1 polymer ?
#
loop_
_entity_poly.entity_id
_entity_poly.type
_entity_poly.pdbx_seq_one_letter_code
_entity_poly.pdbx_strand_id
1 'polypeptide(L)'
;DENRWFVLLAFLRHLPEPSAQADVLRRRLVFLEEPASFFYEGDRPLRAEEMEDPFRRGVLTIARATGEAELGWLRTTLESLDRHV
;
A
#
# COMPACT_ATOMS: atom_id res chain seq x y z
N ASP A 1 -1.08 -8.69 3.11
CA ASP A 1 -1.37 -8.82 4.55
C ASP A 1 -1.27 -7.45 5.19
N GLU A 2 -2.41 -6.76 5.30
CA GLU A 2 -2.50 -5.37 5.79
C GLU A 2 -2.34 -5.28 7.31
N ASN A 3 -2.84 -6.28 8.04
CA ASN A 3 -2.73 -6.34 9.50
C ASN A 3 -1.27 -6.39 9.96
N ARG A 4 -0.44 -7.23 9.32
CA ARG A 4 1.01 -7.27 9.63
C ARG A 4 1.71 -5.96 9.30
N TRP A 5 1.32 -5.32 8.20
CA TRP A 5 1.85 -4.02 7.82
C TRP A 5 1.55 -2.95 8.86
N PHE A 6 0.30 -2.83 9.33
CA PHE A 6 -0.05 -1.84 10.36
C PHE A 6 0.65 -2.07 11.69
N VAL A 7 0.86 -3.33 12.10
CA VAL A 7 1.67 -3.63 13.27
C VAL A 7 3.09 -3.09 13.08
N LEU A 8 3.75 -3.41 11.96
CA LEU A 8 5.10 -2.93 11.69
C LEU A 8 5.16 -1.40 11.65
N LEU A 9 4.22 -0.75 10.97
CA LEU A 9 4.14 0.70 10.84
C LEU A 9 3.99 1.38 12.21
N ALA A 10 3.16 0.84 13.12
CA ALA A 10 2.91 1.41 14.44
C ALA A 10 4.16 1.53 15.32
N PHE A 11 5.20 0.73 15.06
CA PHE A 11 6.45 0.71 15.82
C PHE A 11 7.65 1.29 15.06
N LEU A 12 7.46 1.78 13.82
CA LEU A 12 8.57 2.23 12.98
C LEU A 12 9.37 3.40 13.59
N ARG A 13 8.72 4.23 14.40
CA ARG A 13 9.34 5.33 15.18
C ARG A 13 10.48 4.88 16.11
N HIS A 14 10.57 3.59 16.43
CA HIS A 14 11.61 3.03 17.29
C HIS A 14 12.91 2.73 16.54
N LEU A 15 12.94 2.88 15.20
CA LEU A 15 14.19 2.91 14.46
C LEU A 15 14.90 4.24 14.74
N PRO A 16 16.17 4.23 15.20
CA PRO A 16 16.86 5.44 15.64
C PRO A 16 17.16 6.40 14.48
N GLU A 17 17.44 5.86 13.30
CA GLU A 17 17.81 6.64 12.12
C GLU A 17 16.58 6.92 11.23
N PRO A 18 16.28 8.19 10.88
CA PRO A 18 15.22 8.52 9.93
C PRO A 18 15.38 7.85 8.58
N SER A 19 16.62 7.64 8.12
CA SER A 19 16.92 6.91 6.87
C SER A 19 16.47 5.44 6.92
N ALA A 20 16.61 4.78 8.07
CA ALA A 20 16.15 3.41 8.25
C ALA A 20 14.60 3.32 8.24
N GLN A 21 13.91 4.34 8.75
CA GLN A 21 12.45 4.45 8.63
C GLN A 21 12.05 4.62 7.17
N ALA A 22 12.72 5.53 6.45
CA ALA A 22 12.46 5.78 5.03
C ALA A 22 12.67 4.52 4.18
N ASP A 23 13.72 3.73 4.43
CA ASP A 23 13.98 2.50 3.69
C ASP A 23 12.86 1.46 3.81
N VAL A 24 12.25 1.34 4.99
CA VAL A 24 11.09 0.47 5.19
C VAL A 24 9.88 0.97 4.40
N LEU A 25 9.62 2.28 4.43
CA LEU A 25 8.53 2.89 3.68
C LEU A 25 8.74 2.77 2.16
N ARG A 26 9.97 2.90 1.65
CA ARG A 26 10.29 2.69 0.23
C ARG A 26 10.03 1.25 -0.21
N ARG A 27 10.38 0.26 0.60
CA ARG A 27 10.08 -1.16 0.31
C ARG A 27 8.57 -1.40 0.22
N ARG A 28 7.80 -0.77 1.11
CA ARG A 28 6.33 -0.82 1.04
C ARG A 28 5.80 -0.14 -0.23
N LEU A 29 6.33 1.02 -0.58
CA LEU A 29 5.95 1.74 -1.81
C LEU A 29 6.17 0.87 -3.05
N VAL A 30 7.35 0.26 -3.19
CA VAL A 30 7.66 -0.66 -4.30
C VAL A 30 6.66 -1.82 -4.35
N PHE A 31 6.35 -2.42 -3.21
CA PHE A 31 5.36 -3.52 -3.13
C PHE A 31 3.96 -3.09 -3.58
N LEU A 32 3.54 -1.86 -3.28
CA LEU A 32 2.20 -1.36 -3.65
C LEU A 32 2.10 -0.89 -5.09
N GLU A 33 3.23 -0.56 -5.74
CA GLU A 33 3.27 -0.17 -7.15
C GLU A 33 3.21 -1.38 -8.09
N GLU A 34 3.40 -2.60 -7.58
CA GLU A 34 3.18 -3.82 -8.34
C GLU A 34 1.67 -4.05 -8.61
N PRO A 35 1.27 -4.45 -9.83
CA PRO A 35 -0.12 -4.76 -10.13
C PRO A 35 -0.59 -5.97 -9.32
N ALA A 36 -1.55 -5.75 -8.41
CA ALA A 36 -2.18 -6.83 -7.65
C ALA A 36 -3.71 -6.69 -7.70
N SER A 37 -4.40 -7.82 -7.85
CA SER A 37 -5.86 -7.91 -7.65
C SER A 37 -6.19 -9.02 -6.67
N PHE A 38 -7.35 -8.92 -6.03
CA PHE A 38 -7.93 -10.01 -5.24
C PHE A 38 -8.61 -11.06 -6.11
N PHE A 39 -8.97 -10.72 -7.35
CA PHE A 39 -9.68 -11.60 -8.27
C PHE A 39 -8.93 -11.68 -9.60
N TYR A 40 -8.81 -12.89 -10.14
CA TYR A 40 -8.11 -13.16 -11.39
C TYR A 40 -8.99 -13.97 -12.35
N GLU A 41 -8.75 -13.76 -13.65
CA GLU A 41 -9.20 -14.63 -14.72
C GLU A 41 -7.95 -15.29 -15.35
N GLY A 42 -7.69 -16.54 -14.99
CA GLY A 42 -6.37 -17.16 -15.24
C GLY A 42 -5.28 -16.35 -14.53
N ASP A 43 -4.30 -15.86 -15.28
CA ASP A 43 -3.21 -15.01 -14.76
C ASP A 43 -3.51 -13.51 -14.88
N ARG A 44 -4.69 -13.13 -15.39
CA ARG A 44 -5.04 -11.72 -15.61
C ARG A 44 -5.74 -11.15 -14.37
N PRO A 45 -5.21 -10.08 -13.74
CA PRO A 45 -5.89 -9.42 -12.64
C PRO A 45 -7.16 -8.71 -13.14
N LEU A 46 -8.25 -8.85 -12.40
CA LEU A 46 -9.54 -8.24 -12.71
C LEU A 46 -9.71 -6.90 -11.97
N ARG A 47 -10.36 -5.94 -12.64
CA ARG A 47 -10.68 -4.61 -12.09
C ARG A 47 -12.13 -4.52 -11.60
N ALA A 48 -12.42 -3.51 -10.79
CA ALA A 48 -13.76 -3.28 -10.24
C ALA A 48 -14.81 -3.09 -11.34
N GLU A 49 -14.45 -2.40 -12.42
CA GLU A 49 -15.31 -2.09 -13.56
C GLU A 49 -15.72 -3.35 -14.35
N GLU A 50 -14.95 -4.43 -14.23
CA GLU A 50 -15.20 -5.71 -14.90
C GLU A 50 -16.10 -6.65 -14.06
N MET A 51 -16.39 -6.30 -12.80
CA MET A 51 -17.15 -7.16 -11.88
C MET A 51 -18.65 -6.90 -11.94
N GLU A 52 -19.43 -7.91 -12.32
CA GLU A 52 -20.90 -7.87 -12.24
C GLU A 52 -21.43 -8.09 -10.81
N ASP A 53 -20.76 -8.93 -10.02
CA ASP A 53 -21.13 -9.17 -8.63
C ASP A 53 -20.86 -7.93 -7.76
N PRO A 54 -21.88 -7.32 -7.11
CA PRO A 54 -21.72 -6.10 -6.35
C PRO A 54 -20.77 -6.25 -5.15
N PHE A 55 -20.64 -7.44 -4.56
CA PHE A 55 -19.75 -7.66 -3.43
C PHE A 55 -18.28 -7.70 -3.85
N ARG A 56 -17.94 -8.47 -4.89
CA ARG A 56 -16.58 -8.47 -5.47
C ARG A 56 -16.18 -7.10 -5.99
N ARG A 57 -17.10 -6.40 -6.67
CA ARG A 57 -16.89 -5.01 -7.08
C ARG A 57 -16.59 -4.13 -5.87
N GLY A 58 -17.37 -4.24 -4.80
CA GLY A 58 -17.17 -3.52 -3.55
C GLY A 58 -15.78 -3.74 -2.93
N VAL A 59 -15.32 -4.99 -2.88
CA VAL A 59 -13.97 -5.33 -2.38
C VAL A 59 -12.88 -4.61 -3.18
N LEU A 60 -12.94 -4.67 -4.51
CA LEU A 60 -11.94 -4.01 -5.37
C LEU A 60 -11.98 -2.49 -5.24
N THR A 61 -13.18 -1.90 -5.13
CA THR A 61 -13.36 -0.45 -4.92
C THR A 61 -12.75 0.01 -3.59
N ILE A 62 -13.04 -0.70 -2.49
CA ILE A 62 -12.50 -0.38 -1.17
C ILE A 62 -10.98 -0.53 -1.17
N ALA A 63 -10.47 -1.65 -1.70
CA ALA A 63 -9.03 -1.90 -1.77
C ALA A 63 -8.29 -0.82 -2.56
N ARG A 64 -8.85 -0.37 -3.69
CA ARG A 64 -8.29 0.73 -4.47
C ARG A 64 -8.23 2.02 -3.66
N ALA A 65 -9.32 2.41 -3.00
CA ALA A 65 -9.36 3.63 -2.19
C ALA A 65 -8.37 3.58 -1.02
N THR A 66 -8.26 2.43 -0.33
CA THR A 66 -7.26 2.22 0.73
C THR A 66 -5.83 2.32 0.18
N GLY A 67 -5.55 1.69 -0.96
CA GLY A 67 -4.23 1.76 -1.60
C GLY A 67 -3.85 3.17 -2.05
N GLU A 68 -4.78 3.92 -2.63
CA GLU A 68 -4.56 5.33 -3.02
C GLU A 68 -4.23 6.20 -1.80
N ALA A 69 -4.93 6.01 -0.69
CA ALA A 69 -4.65 6.70 0.57
C ALA A 69 -3.26 6.33 1.13
N GLU A 70 -2.92 5.04 1.11
CA GLU A 70 -1.61 4.55 1.58
C GLU A 70 -0.45 5.11 0.72
N LEU A 71 -0.57 5.06 -0.61
CA LEU A 71 0.43 5.59 -1.54
C LEU A 71 0.65 7.10 -1.35
N GLY A 72 -0.43 7.87 -1.21
CA GLY A 72 -0.34 9.32 -0.97
C GLY A 72 0.38 9.65 0.34
N TRP A 73 0.04 8.92 1.41
CA TRP A 73 0.70 9.06 2.70
C TRP A 73 2.18 8.66 2.65
N LEU A 74 2.52 7.55 2.00
CA LEU A 74 3.91 7.08 1.85
C LEU A 74 4.79 8.11 1.15
N ARG A 75 4.34 8.65 0.02
CA ARG A 75 5.10 9.65 -0.76
C ARG A 75 5.36 10.92 0.05
N THR A 76 4.31 11.47 0.67
CA THR A 76 4.42 12.67 1.52
C THR A 76 5.35 12.45 2.72
N THR A 77 5.26 11.29 3.36
CA THR A 77 6.07 10.95 4.54
C THR A 77 7.54 10.77 4.16
N LEU A 78 7.80 10.08 3.04
CA LEU A 78 9.15 9.90 2.50
C LEU A 78 9.80 11.24 2.17
N GLU A 79 9.10 12.14 1.48
CA GLU A 79 9.60 13.50 1.22
C GLU A 79 9.95 14.25 2.51
N SER A 80 9.17 14.03 3.58
CA SER A 80 9.47 14.63 4.89
C SER A 80 10.74 14.03 5.49
N LEU A 81 10.84 12.70 5.56
CA LEU A 81 11.99 12.01 6.14
C LEU A 81 13.30 12.34 5.40
N ASP A 82 13.25 12.41 4.07
CA ASP A 82 14.41 12.69 3.22
C ASP A 82 14.95 14.11 3.37
N ARG A 83 14.13 15.06 3.83
CA ARG A 83 14.58 16.42 4.17
C ARG A 83 15.31 16.51 5.53
N HIS A 84 15.24 15.47 6.35
CA HIS A 84 15.85 15.43 7.69
C HIS A 84 17.08 14.51 7.75
N VAL A 85 17.55 14.01 6.61
CA VAL A 85 18.82 13.30 6.43
C VAL A 85 19.89 14.28 5.95
#